data_AF-A0A286E227-F1
#
_entry.id   AF-A0A286E227-F1
#
_cell.length_a   1.000
_cell.length_b   1.000
_cell.length_c   1.000
_cell.angle_alpha   90.00
_cell.angle_beta   90.00
_cell.angle_gamma   90.00
#
_symmetry.space_group_name_H-M   'P 1'
#
loop_
_entity.id
_entity.type
_entity.pdbx_description
1 polymer ?
#
loop_
_entity_poly.entity_id
_entity_poly.type
_entity_poly.pdbx_seq_one_letter_code
_entity_poly.pdbx_strand_id
1 'polypeptide(L)'
;MASHRGPGGQRGPRPTGPGGRRTDPRRPEPRRGGRSLARPQEWFARQLLLVLSGQRPVTALLGHVRDPAYERLVRLAPLAPLRPTEGEPTPALRVVRGSRPSSAAIEACAVFSVGDRTRALAFRLEQRPGGWRCVAVELDTVP
;
A
#
# COMPACT_ATOMS: atom_id res chain seq x y z
N MET A 1 55.44 33.01 63.60
CA MET A 1 55.62 33.86 62.41
C MET A 1 54.72 33.28 61.31
N ALA A 2 53.51 33.78 61.07
CA ALA A 2 53.18 34.94 60.22
C ALA A 2 53.77 34.80 58.80
N SER A 3 53.10 34.95 57.66
CA SER A 3 51.74 35.37 57.31
C SER A 3 51.53 35.17 55.79
N HIS A 4 50.32 34.74 55.41
CA HIS A 4 49.42 35.25 54.35
C HIS A 4 49.85 35.59 52.88
N ARG A 5 49.02 35.03 51.96
CA ARG A 5 48.18 35.66 50.89
C ARG A 5 48.61 35.59 49.41
N GLY A 6 47.71 35.03 48.60
CA GLY A 6 47.43 35.37 47.20
C GLY A 6 46.17 34.63 46.68
N PRO A 7 45.27 35.24 45.87
CA PRO A 7 43.83 34.93 45.83
C PRO A 7 43.33 34.25 44.54
N GLY A 8 42.07 33.80 44.56
CA GLY A 8 41.41 33.02 43.49
C GLY A 8 40.83 33.81 42.31
N GLY A 9 40.05 33.13 41.46
CA GLY A 9 39.30 33.76 40.37
C GLY A 9 38.86 32.85 39.23
N GLN A 10 37.64 32.33 39.37
CA GLN A 10 36.62 31.96 38.36
C GLN A 10 36.91 32.18 36.87
N ARG A 11 36.48 31.23 36.02
CA ARG A 11 35.90 31.45 34.67
C ARG A 11 35.09 30.22 34.21
N GLY A 12 33.76 30.37 34.09
CA GLY A 12 32.91 29.55 33.19
C GLY A 12 33.05 30.02 31.74
N PRO A 13 32.11 29.71 30.80
CA PRO A 13 30.81 29.06 30.95
C PRO A 13 30.52 27.90 29.94
N ARG A 14 29.38 27.21 30.14
CA ARG A 14 28.70 26.36 29.15
C ARG A 14 28.25 27.16 27.92
N PRO A 15 28.22 26.53 26.73
CA PRO A 15 27.27 26.89 25.69
C PRO A 15 26.10 25.88 25.67
N THR A 16 24.91 26.38 26.01
CA THR A 16 23.64 25.89 25.50
C THR A 16 23.51 26.29 24.03
N GLY A 17 23.29 25.32 23.14
CA GLY A 17 22.98 25.53 21.72
C GLY A 17 21.82 24.63 21.26
N PRO A 18 20.87 25.14 20.47
CA PRO A 18 19.54 24.56 20.29
C PRO A 18 19.50 23.44 19.23
N GLY A 19 18.42 22.67 19.27
CA GLY A 19 18.15 21.56 18.36
C GLY A 19 18.22 21.94 16.88
N GLY A 20 18.86 21.07 16.11
CA GLY A 20 18.72 21.00 14.67
C GLY A 20 18.38 19.57 14.30
N ARG A 21 17.09 19.29 14.10
CA ARG A 21 16.64 18.09 13.40
C ARG A 21 17.40 18.05 12.07
N ARG A 22 18.31 17.10 11.92
CA ARG A 22 18.96 16.81 10.65
C ARG A 22 17.90 16.13 9.78
N THR A 23 17.08 16.94 9.13
CA THR A 23 16.18 16.51 8.07
C THR A 23 17.07 15.95 6.98
N ASP A 24 17.12 14.62 6.86
CA ASP A 24 17.88 13.94 5.82
C ASP A 24 17.23 14.26 4.46
N PRO A 25 17.90 15.00 3.56
CA PRO A 25 17.36 15.30 2.24
C PRO A 25 17.33 14.07 1.32
N ARG A 26 17.79 12.90 1.78
CA ARG A 26 17.82 11.65 1.00
C ARG A 26 16.56 10.80 1.13
N ARG A 27 15.50 11.28 1.79
CA ARG A 27 14.20 10.62 1.66
C ARG A 27 13.51 11.15 0.39
N PRO A 28 13.38 10.35 -0.69
CA PRO A 28 12.47 10.71 -1.76
C PRO A 28 11.06 10.75 -1.19
N GLU A 29 10.56 11.96 -0.95
CA GLU A 29 9.16 12.26 -0.72
C GLU A 29 8.35 11.56 -1.83
N PRO A 30 7.41 10.64 -1.52
CA PRO A 30 6.52 10.13 -2.53
C PRO A 30 5.63 11.29 -2.96
N ARG A 31 5.97 11.87 -4.11
CA ARG A 31 5.22 12.91 -4.81
C ARG A 31 3.74 12.50 -4.90
N ARG A 32 2.92 12.98 -3.96
CA ARG A 32 1.48 13.08 -4.13
C ARG A 32 1.24 14.25 -5.07
N GLY A 33 0.81 13.97 -6.30
CA GLY A 33 0.44 15.05 -7.22
C GLY A 33 0.80 14.85 -8.68
N GLY A 34 0.66 13.64 -9.21
CA GLY A 34 0.22 13.49 -10.59
C GLY A 34 -1.19 12.93 -10.52
N ARG A 35 -2.14 13.43 -11.32
CA ARG A 35 -3.28 12.60 -11.71
C ARG A 35 -2.68 11.39 -12.40
N SER A 36 -2.42 10.35 -11.60
CA SER A 36 -1.99 9.05 -12.06
C SER A 36 -2.98 8.69 -13.15
N LEU A 37 -2.54 8.56 -14.40
CA LEU A 37 -3.11 7.52 -15.23
C LEU A 37 -2.91 6.28 -14.40
N ALA A 38 -3.90 5.95 -13.55
CA ALA A 38 -3.76 4.98 -12.49
C ALA A 38 -3.15 3.76 -13.14
N ARG A 39 -1.94 3.37 -12.69
CA ARG A 39 -1.25 2.22 -13.26
C ARG A 39 -2.30 1.10 -13.31
N PRO A 40 -2.47 0.37 -14.42
CA PRO A 40 -3.60 -0.54 -14.59
C PRO A 40 -3.82 -1.46 -13.38
N GLN A 41 -2.73 -1.94 -12.76
CA GLN A 41 -2.78 -2.71 -11.51
C GLN A 41 -3.42 -1.99 -10.31
N GLU A 42 -3.28 -0.67 -10.16
CA GLU A 42 -3.94 0.09 -9.09
C GLU A 42 -5.45 0.19 -9.31
N TRP A 43 -5.88 0.39 -10.55
CA TRP A 43 -7.31 0.40 -10.88
C TRP A 43 -7.92 -0.97 -10.58
N PHE A 44 -7.29 -2.05 -11.07
CA PHE A 44 -7.73 -3.42 -10.81
C PHE A 44 -7.73 -3.74 -9.32
N ALA A 45 -6.68 -3.41 -8.57
CA ALA A 45 -6.61 -3.64 -7.13
C ALA A 45 -7.77 -2.97 -6.37
N ARG A 46 -8.15 -1.73 -6.74
CA ARG A 46 -9.31 -1.06 -6.15
C ARG A 46 -10.64 -1.74 -6.51
N GLN A 47 -10.82 -2.15 -7.77
CA GLN A 47 -12.06 -2.85 -8.14
C GLN A 47 -12.18 -4.21 -7.45
N LEU A 48 -11.06 -4.95 -7.36
CA LEU A 48 -11.01 -6.24 -6.68
C LEU A 48 -11.29 -6.07 -5.18
N LEU A 49 -10.78 -5.01 -4.53
CA LEU A 49 -11.12 -4.68 -3.15
C LEU A 49 -12.63 -4.49 -2.96
N LEU A 50 -13.27 -3.70 -3.84
CA LEU A 50 -14.72 -3.44 -3.76
C LEU A 50 -15.52 -4.74 -3.92
N VAL A 51 -15.14 -5.59 -4.87
CA VAL A 51 -15.81 -6.87 -5.11
C VAL A 51 -15.61 -7.84 -3.95
N LEU A 52 -14.37 -8.02 -3.48
CA LEU A 52 -14.05 -8.97 -2.42
C LEU A 52 -14.44 -8.47 -1.01
N SER A 53 -14.78 -7.19 -0.86
CA SER A 53 -15.42 -6.65 0.35
C SER A 53 -16.95 -6.75 0.29
N GLY A 54 -17.52 -7.21 -0.83
CA GLY A 54 -18.97 -7.29 -1.04
C GLY A 54 -19.65 -5.95 -1.34
N GLN A 55 -18.88 -4.91 -1.68
CA GLN A 55 -19.42 -3.57 -2.01
C GLN A 55 -19.86 -3.45 -3.48
N ARG A 56 -19.37 -4.33 -4.35
CA ARG A 56 -19.79 -4.42 -5.76
C ARG A 56 -19.96 -5.88 -6.19
N PRO A 57 -20.93 -6.18 -7.07
CA PRO A 57 -21.05 -7.52 -7.63
C PRO A 57 -19.88 -7.82 -8.59
N VAL A 58 -19.54 -9.10 -8.77
CA VAL A 58 -18.50 -9.54 -9.72
C VAL A 58 -18.84 -9.11 -11.16
N THR A 59 -20.12 -9.04 -11.51
CA THR A 59 -20.59 -8.60 -12.83
C THR A 59 -20.19 -7.17 -13.18
N ALA A 60 -19.87 -6.33 -12.19
CA ALA A 60 -19.30 -5.00 -12.43
C ALA A 60 -17.92 -5.02 -13.11
N LEU A 61 -17.26 -6.19 -13.12
CA LEU A 61 -15.98 -6.44 -13.78
C LEU A 61 -16.13 -7.13 -15.13
N LEU A 62 -17.36 -7.28 -15.67
CA LEU A 62 -17.58 -7.77 -17.02
C LEU A 62 -16.78 -6.95 -18.03
N GLY A 63 -16.17 -7.65 -18.98
CA GLY A 63 -15.27 -7.06 -19.96
C GLY A 63 -13.88 -6.72 -19.43
N HIS A 64 -13.67 -6.62 -18.11
CA HIS A 64 -12.37 -6.33 -17.49
C HIS A 64 -11.66 -7.56 -16.93
N VAL A 65 -12.39 -8.61 -16.57
CA VAL A 65 -11.84 -9.89 -16.11
C VAL A 65 -12.17 -10.99 -17.12
N ARG A 66 -11.28 -11.96 -17.30
CA ARG A 66 -11.43 -13.11 -18.18
C ARG A 66 -11.24 -14.40 -17.40
N ASP A 67 -11.67 -15.51 -17.98
CA ASP A 67 -11.43 -16.83 -17.39
C ASP A 67 -9.94 -17.18 -17.48
N PRO A 68 -9.35 -17.82 -16.45
CA PRO A 68 -10.01 -18.38 -15.26
C PRO A 68 -10.25 -17.40 -14.09
N ALA A 69 -9.76 -16.16 -14.15
CA ALA A 69 -9.93 -15.20 -13.06
C ALA A 69 -11.39 -14.89 -12.71
N TYR A 70 -12.27 -14.79 -13.72
CA TYR A 70 -13.68 -14.48 -13.47
C TYR A 70 -14.35 -15.58 -12.65
N GLU A 71 -14.17 -16.85 -13.04
CA GLU A 71 -14.66 -18.00 -12.25
C GLU A 71 -14.14 -17.99 -10.81
N ARG A 72 -12.85 -17.67 -10.62
CA ARG A 72 -12.26 -17.58 -9.29
C ARG A 72 -12.93 -16.48 -8.45
N LEU A 73 -13.20 -15.32 -9.03
CA LEU A 73 -13.92 -14.24 -8.36
C LEU A 73 -15.37 -14.61 -8.05
N VAL A 74 -16.08 -15.32 -8.94
CA VAL A 74 -17.44 -15.82 -8.67
C VAL A 74 -17.46 -16.75 -7.46
N ARG A 75 -16.41 -17.56 -7.25
CA ARG A 75 -16.28 -18.41 -6.04
C ARG A 75 -15.91 -17.63 -4.79
N LEU A 76 -15.05 -16.61 -4.90
CA LEU A 76 -14.53 -15.85 -3.74
C LEU A 76 -15.48 -14.75 -3.26
N ALA A 77 -16.13 -14.02 -4.16
CA ALA A 77 -16.89 -12.83 -3.80
C ALA A 77 -18.08 -13.07 -2.87
N PRO A 78 -18.84 -14.18 -2.96
CA PRO A 78 -19.91 -14.48 -2.00
C PRO A 78 -19.41 -14.65 -0.56
N LEU A 79 -18.17 -15.10 -0.39
CA LEU A 79 -17.53 -15.23 0.92
C LEU A 79 -17.09 -13.87 1.49
N ALA A 80 -17.09 -12.82 0.65
CA ALA A 80 -16.64 -11.46 0.96
C ALA A 80 -15.39 -11.43 1.86
N PRO A 81 -14.27 -12.06 1.45
CA PRO A 81 -13.15 -12.36 2.33
C PRO A 81 -12.38 -11.11 2.82
N LEU A 82 -12.67 -9.94 2.26
CA LEU A 82 -12.13 -8.65 2.69
C LEU A 82 -13.17 -7.78 3.42
N ARG A 83 -14.37 -8.29 3.71
CA ARG A 83 -15.40 -7.56 4.45
C ARG A 83 -14.89 -7.27 5.87
N PRO A 84 -14.97 -6.01 6.35
CA PRO A 84 -14.61 -5.69 7.72
C PRO A 84 -15.63 -6.27 8.69
N THR A 85 -15.22 -6.57 9.91
CA THR A 85 -16.14 -6.91 11.00
C THR A 85 -16.95 -5.66 11.38
N GLU A 86 -18.11 -5.84 12.01
CA GLU A 86 -18.90 -4.70 12.51
C GLU A 86 -18.07 -3.83 13.46
N GLY A 87 -18.09 -2.51 13.23
CA GLY A 87 -17.31 -1.53 13.98
C GLY A 87 -15.85 -1.35 13.52
N GLU A 88 -15.34 -2.18 12.61
CA GLU A 88 -13.98 -2.01 12.05
C GLU A 88 -13.93 -0.96 10.93
N PRO A 89 -12.77 -0.30 10.72
CA PRO A 89 -12.58 0.61 9.60
C PRO A 89 -12.78 -0.07 8.24
N THR A 90 -13.21 0.71 7.24
CA THR A 90 -13.34 0.22 5.86
C THR A 90 -11.99 -0.31 5.35
N PRO A 91 -11.99 -1.47 4.65
CA PRO A 91 -10.80 -2.03 4.04
C PRO A 91 -10.09 -1.02 3.16
N ALA A 92 -8.76 -0.93 3.28
CA ALA A 92 -7.97 0.07 2.58
C ALA A 92 -6.83 -0.57 1.81
N LEU A 93 -6.62 -0.11 0.58
CA LEU A 93 -5.47 -0.48 -0.24
C LEU A 93 -4.20 0.18 0.31
N ARG A 94 -3.25 -0.61 0.79
CA ARG A 94 -2.00 -0.15 1.41
C ARG A 94 -0.87 -0.05 0.40
N VAL A 95 -0.70 -1.09 -0.39
CA VAL A 95 0.41 -1.22 -1.33
C VAL A 95 -0.10 -1.89 -2.61
N VAL A 96 0.36 -1.39 -3.75
CA VAL A 96 0.25 -2.08 -5.03
C VAL A 96 1.65 -2.15 -5.63
N ARG A 97 2.10 -3.36 -5.93
CA ARG A 97 3.35 -3.61 -6.67
C ARG A 97 3.03 -4.34 -7.95
N GLY A 98 3.87 -4.17 -8.95
CA GLY A 98 3.79 -4.99 -10.15
C GLY A 98 5.10 -5.05 -10.91
N SER A 99 5.33 -6.19 -11.56
CA SER A 99 6.41 -6.46 -12.50
C SER A 99 5.83 -6.58 -13.92
N ARG A 100 6.65 -6.28 -14.93
CA ARG A 100 6.28 -6.40 -16.35
C ARG A 100 7.13 -7.49 -17.00
N PRO A 101 6.69 -8.76 -16.96
CA PRO A 101 7.42 -9.84 -17.63
C PRO A 101 7.45 -9.68 -19.16
N SER A 102 6.50 -8.92 -19.73
CA SER A 102 6.51 -8.50 -21.13
C SER A 102 5.80 -7.16 -21.30
N SER A 103 5.80 -6.61 -22.52
CA SER A 103 5.02 -5.41 -22.85
C SER A 103 3.51 -5.63 -22.74
N ALA A 104 3.04 -6.88 -22.89
CA ALA A 104 1.64 -7.25 -22.89
C ALA A 104 1.16 -7.86 -21.55
N ALA A 105 2.02 -7.97 -20.54
CA ALA A 105 1.68 -8.61 -19.27
C ALA A 105 2.18 -7.81 -18.06
N ILE A 106 1.36 -7.78 -17.02
CA ILE A 106 1.71 -7.27 -15.69
C ILE A 106 1.36 -8.33 -14.67
N GLU A 107 2.32 -8.71 -13.84
CA GLU A 107 2.06 -9.48 -12.62
C GLU A 107 2.04 -8.51 -11.46
N ALA A 108 0.98 -8.53 -10.68
CA ALA A 108 0.76 -7.56 -9.63
C ALA A 108 0.38 -8.22 -8.31
N CYS A 109 0.71 -7.54 -7.22
CA CYS A 109 0.28 -7.88 -5.89
C CYS A 109 -0.26 -6.62 -5.21
N ALA A 110 -1.44 -6.75 -4.61
CA ALA A 110 -2.07 -5.72 -3.80
C ALA A 110 -2.14 -6.20 -2.35
N VAL A 111 -1.85 -5.30 -1.42
CA VAL A 111 -1.94 -5.53 0.01
C VAL A 111 -3.00 -4.60 0.60
N PHE A 112 -3.91 -5.17 1.36
CA PHE A 112 -5.03 -4.49 1.99
C PHE A 112 -4.94 -4.59 3.51
N SER A 113 -5.36 -3.54 4.22
CA SER A 113 -5.71 -3.66 5.63
C SER A 113 -7.21 -3.98 5.75
N VAL A 114 -7.56 -4.98 6.56
CA VAL A 114 -8.92 -5.45 6.83
C VAL A 114 -9.02 -5.67 8.35
N GLY A 115 -9.62 -4.71 9.07
CA GLY A 115 -9.55 -4.69 10.53
C GLY A 115 -8.10 -4.58 11.03
N ASP A 116 -7.73 -5.49 11.92
CA ASP A 116 -6.35 -5.68 12.42
C ASP A 116 -5.48 -6.57 11.52
N ARG A 117 -6.08 -7.24 10.53
CA ARG A 117 -5.40 -8.14 9.60
C ARG A 117 -4.90 -7.42 8.35
N THR A 118 -3.90 -8.05 7.73
CA THR A 118 -3.43 -7.70 6.39
C THR A 118 -3.75 -8.85 5.45
N ARG A 119 -4.27 -8.53 4.27
CA ARG A 119 -4.57 -9.50 3.21
C ARG A 119 -3.82 -9.16 1.94
N ALA A 120 -3.29 -10.16 1.26
CA ALA A 120 -2.58 -10.02 0.00
C ALA A 120 -3.36 -10.69 -1.14
N LEU A 121 -3.39 -10.02 -2.29
CA LEU A 121 -4.01 -10.51 -3.52
C LEU A 121 -3.01 -10.39 -4.66
N ALA A 122 -2.61 -11.52 -5.22
CA ALA A 122 -1.87 -11.59 -6.46
C ALA A 122 -2.84 -11.63 -7.64
N PHE A 123 -2.51 -10.93 -8.72
CA PHE A 123 -3.29 -10.97 -9.95
C PHE A 123 -2.43 -10.66 -11.16
N ARG A 124 -2.81 -11.25 -12.29
CA ARG A 124 -2.16 -11.04 -13.57
C ARG A 124 -3.07 -10.24 -14.50
N LEU A 125 -2.49 -9.26 -15.17
CA LEU A 125 -3.14 -8.48 -16.22
C LEU A 125 -2.48 -8.76 -17.56
N GLU A 126 -3.30 -8.85 -18.60
CA GLU A 126 -2.87 -8.97 -19.99
C GLU A 126 -3.48 -7.86 -20.84
N GLN A 127 -2.66 -7.26 -21.69
CA GLN A 127 -3.09 -6.26 -22.66
C GLN A 127 -3.82 -6.96 -23.81
N ARG A 128 -5.07 -6.55 -24.05
CA ARG A 128 -5.88 -7.01 -25.18
C ARG A 128 -6.38 -5.81 -25.98
N PRO A 129 -6.93 -6.01 -27.19
CA PRO A 129 -7.73 -4.99 -27.85
C PRO A 129 -8.81 -4.49 -26.88
N GLY A 130 -8.89 -3.17 -26.69
CA GLY A 130 -9.82 -2.56 -25.72
C GLY A 130 -9.31 -2.49 -24.27
N GLY A 131 -8.04 -2.78 -24.00
CA GLY A 131 -7.37 -2.46 -22.73
C GLY A 131 -6.86 -3.68 -21.95
N TRP A 132 -6.39 -3.39 -20.74
CA TRP A 132 -5.94 -4.41 -19.80
C TRP A 132 -7.10 -5.28 -19.32
N ARG A 133 -6.84 -6.57 -19.19
CA ARG A 133 -7.77 -7.58 -18.68
C ARG A 133 -7.10 -8.38 -17.57
N CYS A 134 -7.80 -8.59 -16.47
CA CYS A 134 -7.31 -9.50 -15.44
C CYS A 134 -7.62 -10.94 -15.84
N VAL A 135 -6.58 -11.79 -15.84
CA VAL A 135 -6.65 -13.18 -16.32
C VAL A 135 -6.35 -14.21 -15.24
N ALA A 136 -5.70 -13.81 -14.15
CA ALA A 136 -5.49 -14.65 -12.97
C ALA A 136 -5.67 -13.83 -11.69
N VAL A 137 -6.23 -14.44 -10.64
CA VAL A 137 -6.41 -13.85 -9.31
C VAL A 137 -6.19 -14.92 -8.25
N GLU A 138 -5.38 -14.61 -7.26
CA GLU A 138 -5.10 -15.45 -6.11
C GLU A 138 -5.16 -14.59 -4.84
N LEU A 139 -6.01 -15.00 -3.90
CA LEU A 139 -6.07 -14.42 -2.56
C LEU A 139 -5.26 -15.32 -1.63
N ASP A 140 -4.53 -14.71 -0.71
CA ASP A 140 -3.84 -15.44 0.34
C ASP A 140 -4.76 -16.45 1.05
N THR A 141 -4.21 -17.64 1.29
CA THR A 141 -4.93 -18.79 1.83
C THR A 141 -4.77 -18.94 3.33
N VAL A 142 -4.34 -17.88 4.03
CA VAL A 142 -4.14 -17.96 5.49
C VAL A 142 -5.50 -17.75 6.18
N PRO A 143 -5.97 -18.71 7.00
CA PRO A 143 -7.23 -18.60 7.73
C PRO A 143 -7.24 -17.45 8.74
#